data_AF-A0A133UCY4-F1
#
_entry.id   AF-A0A133UCY4-F1
#
_cell.length_a   1.000
_cell.length_b   1.000
_cell.length_c   1.000
_cell.angle_alpha   90.00
_cell.angle_beta   90.00
_cell.angle_gamma   90.00
#
_symmetry.space_group_name_H-M   'P 1'
#
loop_
_entity.id
_entity.type
_entity.pdbx_description
1 polymer ?
#
loop_
_entity_poly.entity_id
_entity_poly.type
_entity_poly.pdbx_seq_one_letter_code
_entity_poly.pdbx_strand_id
1 'polypeptide(L)' 'MEVFLDTSALSEPDLDLVTEELERDPELKFFVSAITHFEVLWGYSILDKDPASYKNFLRTAGVRVESILQSDAETSAE' A
#
# COMPACT_ATOMS: atom_id res chain seq x y z
N MET A 1 -3.78 -13.06 -8.59
CA MET A 1 -4.48 -12.92 -7.28
C MET A 1 -4.28 -11.50 -6.79
N GLU A 2 -5.26 -10.88 -6.14
CA GLU A 2 -5.10 -9.51 -5.62
C GLU A 2 -4.81 -9.54 -4.11
N VAL A 3 -3.82 -8.76 -3.68
CA VAL A 3 -3.35 -8.73 -2.30
C VAL A 3 -3.46 -7.30 -1.78
N PHE A 4 -4.22 -7.13 -0.71
CA PHE A 4 -4.31 -5.87 0.00
C PHE A 4 -3.08 -5.67 0.88
N LEU A 5 -2.42 -4.51 0.76
CA LEU A 5 -1.34 -4.10 1.63
C LEU A 5 -1.88 -3.17 2.71
N ASP A 6 -1.87 -3.65 3.95
CA ASP A 6 -2.19 -2.82 5.12
C ASP A 6 -1.06 -1.83 5.44
N THR A 7 -1.38 -0.78 6.20
CA THR A 7 -0.41 0.21 6.71
C THR A 7 0.80 -0.44 7.37
N SER A 8 0.61 -1.53 8.12
CA SER A 8 1.68 -2.26 8.80
C SER A 8 2.73 -2.85 7.84
N ALA A 9 2.33 -3.21 6.62
CA ALA A 9 3.22 -3.76 5.59
C ALA A 9 3.92 -2.66 4.75
N LEU A 10 3.65 -1.38 5.02
CA LEU A 10 4.16 -0.24 4.25
C LEU A 10 5.20 0.57 5.04
N SER A 11 5.76 -0.02 6.10
CA SER A 11 6.87 0.58 6.84
C SER A 11 8.16 0.52 6.01
N GLU A 12 9.06 1.52 6.14
CA GLU A 12 10.29 1.62 5.33
C GLU A 12 11.13 0.32 5.22
N PRO A 13 11.36 -0.48 6.30
CA PRO A 13 12.08 -1.75 6.17
C PRO A 13 11.31 -2.86 5.44
N ASP A 14 9.98 -2.75 5.32
CA ASP A 14 9.13 -3.78 4.70
C ASP A 14 8.87 -3.54 3.21
N LEU A 15 9.11 -2.32 2.71
CA LEU A 15 8.89 -1.98 1.29
C LEU A 15 9.77 -2.81 0.34
N ASP A 16 11.01 -3.08 0.73
CA ASP A 16 11.94 -3.89 -0.05
C ASP A 16 11.47 -5.36 -0.08
N LEU A 17 11.04 -5.90 1.06
CA LEU A 17 10.49 -7.27 1.16
C LEU A 17 9.26 -7.47 0.29
N VAL A 18 8.34 -6.49 0.27
CA VAL A 18 7.15 -6.56 -0.60
C VAL A 18 7.53 -6.51 -2.07
N THR A 19 8.59 -5.75 -2.42
CA THR A 19 9.11 -5.69 -3.78
C THR A 19 9.73 -7.03 -4.21
N GLU A 20 10.49 -7.69 -3.33
CA GLU A 20 11.06 -9.02 -3.59
C GLU A 20 9.97 -10.08 -3.78
N GLU A 21 8.90 -10.04 -2.99
CA GLU A 21 7.77 -10.97 -3.12
C GLU A 21 7.03 -10.80 -4.47
N LEU A 22 6.91 -9.56 -4.95
CA LEU A 22 6.39 -9.25 -6.28
C LEU A 22 7.23 -9.83 -7.41
N GLU A 23 8.56 -9.72 -7.29
CA GLU A 23 9.48 -10.27 -8.28
C GLU A 23 9.45 -11.80 -8.29
N ARG A 24 9.18 -12.42 -7.13
CA ARG A 24 9.08 -13.88 -6.98
C ARG A 24 7.81 -14.46 -7.61
N ASP A 25 6.69 -13.76 -7.50
CA ASP A 25 5.41 -14.17 -8.07
C ASP A 25 4.73 -13.02 -8.85
N PRO A 26 4.98 -12.93 -10.18
CA PRO A 26 4.44 -11.86 -11.01
C PRO A 26 2.92 -11.94 -11.23
N GLU A 27 2.26 -13.02 -10.80
CA GLU A 27 0.79 -13.11 -10.86
C GLU A 27 0.10 -12.41 -9.67
N LEU A 28 0.87 -12.02 -8.65
CA LEU A 28 0.41 -11.20 -7.54
C LEU A 28 0.23 -9.75 -8.00
N LYS A 29 -0.93 -9.20 -7.69
CA LYS A 29 -1.23 -7.78 -7.89
C LYS A 29 -1.54 -7.16 -6.55
N PHE A 30 -0.78 -6.15 -6.18
CA PHE A 30 -0.95 -5.49 -4.89
C PHE A 30 -1.76 -4.21 -5.04
N PHE A 31 -2.53 -3.90 -4.01
CA PHE A 31 -3.24 -2.64 -3.90
C PHE A 31 -3.29 -2.16 -2.45
N VAL A 32 -3.45 -0.85 -2.30
CA VAL A 32 -3.72 -0.17 -1.02
C VAL A 32 -5.03 0.60 -1.16
N SER A 33 -5.74 0.79 -0.06
CA SER A 33 -6.91 1.69 -0.07
C SER A 33 -6.46 3.15 -0.05
N ALA A 34 -7.33 4.06 -0.48
CA ALA A 34 -7.11 5.50 -0.36
C ALA A 34 -6.94 5.95 1.11
N ILE A 35 -7.58 5.27 2.07
CA ILE A 35 -7.38 5.54 3.50
C ILE A 35 -5.97 5.13 3.93
N THR A 36 -5.55 3.91 3.59
CA THR A 36 -4.20 3.42 3.89
C THR A 36 -3.13 4.33 3.28
N HIS A 37 -3.33 4.76 2.02
CA HIS A 37 -2.45 5.69 1.35
C HIS A 37 -2.35 7.03 2.10
N PHE A 38 -3.49 7.56 2.54
CA PHE A 38 -3.55 8.77 3.36
C PHE A 38 -2.81 8.60 4.69
N GLU A 39 -3.05 7.51 5.42
CA GLU A 39 -2.44 7.24 6.72
C GLU A 39 -0.91 7.17 6.64
N VAL A 40 -0.38 6.50 5.60
CA VAL A 40 1.06 6.43 5.37
C VAL A 40 1.63 7.83 5.11
N LEU A 41 1.06 8.58 4.15
CA LEU A 41 1.53 9.94 3.84
C LEU A 41 1.44 10.88 5.04
N TRP A 42 0.38 10.74 5.85
CA TRP A 42 0.21 11.48 7.09
C TRP A 42 1.31 11.14 8.11
N GLY A 43 1.67 9.86 8.23
CA GLY A 43 2.81 9.41 9.06
C GLY A 43 4.13 10.03 8.64
N TYR A 44 4.44 10.06 7.33
CA TYR A 44 5.62 10.77 6.80
C TYR A 44 5.61 12.26 7.17
N SER A 45 4.45 12.91 7.03
CA SER A 45 4.29 14.33 7.36
C SER A 45 4.49 14.64 8.85
N ILE A 46 3.98 13.78 9.76
CA ILE A 46 4.18 13.97 11.21
C ILE A 46 5.66 13.85 11.58
N LEU A 47 6.38 12.95 10.92
CA LEU A 47 7.78 12.65 11.20
C LEU A 47 8.77 13.57 10.46
N ASP A 48 8.27 14.57 9.73
CA ASP A 48 9.07 15.46 8.86
C ASP A 48 9.97 14.68 7.89
N LYS A 49 9.44 13.58 7.35
CA LYS A 49 10.13 12.71 6.39
C LYS A 49 9.57 12.92 4.98
N ASP A 50 10.45 12.79 3.98
CA ASP A 50 10.04 12.78 2.58
C ASP A 50 9.42 11.42 2.20
N PRO A 51 8.16 11.36 1.71
CA PRO A 51 7.53 10.13 1.26
C PRO A 51 8.05 9.61 -0.10
N ALA A 52 9.17 10.13 -0.63
CA ALA A 52 9.75 9.71 -1.89
C ALA A 52 9.97 8.18 -2.00
N SER A 53 10.46 7.54 -0.96
CA SER A 53 10.68 6.08 -0.94
C SER A 53 9.37 5.31 -1.12
N TYR A 54 8.33 5.67 -0.37
CA TYR A 54 7.00 5.08 -0.50
C TYR A 54 6.39 5.31 -1.89
N LYS A 55 6.48 6.53 -2.43
CA LYS A 55 5.98 6.84 -3.78
C LYS A 55 6.73 6.06 -4.86
N ASN A 56 8.04 5.91 -4.70
CA ASN A 56 8.86 5.12 -5.62
C ASN A 56 8.49 3.63 -5.56
N PHE A 57 8.27 3.11 -4.35
CA PHE A 57 7.77 1.76 -4.15
C PHE A 57 6.46 1.54 -4.90
N LEU A 58 5.42 2.36 -4.66
CA LEU A 58 4.11 2.21 -5.33
C LEU A 58 4.24 2.11 -6.85
N ARG A 59 5.11 2.95 -7.43
CA ARG A 59 5.36 2.98 -8.87
C ARG A 59 6.10 1.74 -9.37
N THR A 60 7.21 1.38 -8.74
CA THR A 60 8.09 0.28 -9.18
C THR A 60 7.42 -1.07 -8.98
N ALA A 61 6.75 -1.24 -7.84
CA ALA A 61 5.99 -2.42 -7.48
C ALA A 61 4.63 -2.52 -8.20
N GLY A 62 4.22 -1.48 -8.94
CA GLY A 62 2.92 -1.46 -9.64
C GLY A 62 1.72 -1.53 -8.69
N VAL A 63 1.87 -1.08 -7.45
CA VAL A 63 0.82 -1.10 -6.42
C VAL A 63 -0.23 -0.06 -6.76
N ARG A 64 -1.50 -0.49 -6.83
CA ARG A 64 -2.62 0.39 -7.16
C ARG A 64 -3.16 1.05 -5.88
N VAL A 65 -3.54 2.32 -5.97
CA VAL A 65 -4.29 3.01 -4.90
C VAL A 65 -5.76 2.99 -5.29
N GLU A 66 -6.56 2.23 -4.55
CA GLU A 66 -7.98 2.04 -4.82
C GLU A 66 -8.86 3.00 -4.03
N SER A 67 -9.93 3.46 -4.66
CA SER A 67 -10.96 4.25 -3.98
C SER A 67 -11.77 3.37 -3.04
N ILE A 68 -12.21 3.92 -1.91
CA ILE A 68 -13.13 3.22 -1.02
C ILE A 68 -14.55 3.52 -1.45
N LEU A 69 -15.31 2.46 -1.70
CA LEU A 69 -16.70 2.48 -2.11
C LEU A 69 -17.60 2.15 -0.92
N GLN A 70 -18.87 2.56 -1.01
CA GLN A 70 -19.87 2.21 0.00
C GLN A 70 -19.99 0.69 0.19
N SER A 71 -19.89 -0.09 -0.90
CA SER A 71 -19.93 -1.55 -0.87
C SER A 71 -18.80 -2.17 -0.04
N ASP A 72 -17.65 -1.51 0.08
CA ASP A 72 -16.53 -2.00 0.89
C ASP A 72 -16.86 -1.89 2.39
N ALA A 73 -17.57 -0.82 2.77
CA ALA A 73 -18.06 -0.65 4.14
C ALA A 73 -19.14 -1.67 4.50
N GLU A 74 -20.04 -1.97 3.57
CA GLU A 74 -21.09 -2.99 3.72
C GLU A 74 -20.47 -4.38 3.89
N THR A 75 -19.49 -4.74 3.07
CA THR A 75 -18.75 -6.02 3.16
C THR A 75 -17.99 -6.16 4.48
N SER A 76 -17.50 -5.06 5.05
CA SER A 76 -16.73 -5.07 6.30
C SER A 76 -17.60 -5.14 7.56
N ALA A 77 -18.92 -4.94 7.43
CA ALA A 77 -19.87 -4.99 8.54
C ALA A 77 -20.46 -6.40 8.78
N GLU A 78 -20.16 -7.36 7.90
CA GLU A 78 -20.55 -8.78 7.98
C GLU A 78 -19.50 -9.62 8.71
#